data_AF-A0AA43QTF0-F1
#
_entry.id   AF-A0AA43QTF0-F1
#
_cell.length_a   1.000
_cell.length_b   1.000
_cell.length_c   1.000
_cell.angle_alpha   90.00
_cell.angle_beta   90.00
_cell.angle_gamma   90.00
#
_symmetry.space_group_name_H-M   'P 1'
#
loop_
_entity.id
_entity.type
_entity.pdbx_description
1 polymer ?
#
loop_
_entity_poly.entity_id
_entity_poly.type
_entity_poly.pdbx_seq_one_letter_code
_entity_poly.pdbx_strand_id
1 'polypeptide(L)'
;MPPAGAFLVYTTESVSLDPIVQKLNHGRFGDASSGDIWFPVPAETPSFINAPVSAVVAHHRAHPGNANKRFFVVIDRVDWANEGVLGVNLNFDGFIDAARFASDVAGSAIASVDVGNSDWYETITEILDPPRFVLYPATKTLSADAKSKEALRSEVQAGVASRKQYSEGALTCHLAPSCPEVIDEDVSMIAEGHVKVAEELGCDPELFIVADEADWGHWGLITGKIGKGGAGAETCRKSVDVAAEVLHWVRAGLLTWEEGKEWDEEEAEVEG
;
A
#
# COMPACT_ATOMS: atom_id res chain seq x y z
N MET A 1 16.67 -10.87 -26.50
CA MET A 1 15.92 -9.82 -25.79
C MET A 1 14.57 -10.40 -25.42
N PRO A 2 14.10 -10.25 -24.18
CA PRO A 2 12.72 -10.58 -23.86
C PRO A 2 11.77 -9.69 -24.68
N PRO A 3 10.55 -10.17 -24.98
CA PRO A 3 9.55 -9.36 -25.68
C PRO A 3 9.20 -8.11 -24.86
N ALA A 4 8.85 -7.03 -25.55
CA ALA A 4 8.32 -5.83 -24.90
C ALA A 4 7.10 -6.21 -24.03
N GLY A 5 7.01 -5.64 -22.83
CA GLY A 5 5.96 -5.96 -21.85
C GLY A 5 6.26 -7.13 -20.90
N ALA A 6 7.39 -7.84 -21.05
CA ALA A 6 7.75 -8.89 -20.09
C ALA A 6 8.08 -8.30 -18.71
N PHE A 7 7.28 -8.63 -17.69
CA PHE A 7 7.53 -8.27 -16.29
C PHE A 7 7.97 -9.50 -15.48
N LEU A 8 8.64 -9.25 -14.35
CA LEU A 8 9.03 -10.32 -13.42
C LEU A 8 7.88 -10.62 -12.47
N VAL A 9 7.73 -11.89 -12.12
CA VAL A 9 6.88 -12.33 -11.01
C VAL A 9 7.82 -12.75 -9.88
N TYR A 10 7.47 -12.48 -8.64
CA TYR A 10 8.19 -12.93 -7.45
C TYR A 10 7.22 -13.59 -6.47
N THR A 11 7.73 -14.46 -5.61
CA THR A 11 6.91 -15.10 -4.57
C THR A 11 7.57 -14.94 -3.21
N THR A 12 6.84 -14.41 -2.23
CA THR A 12 7.24 -14.49 -0.81
C THR A 12 6.58 -15.66 -0.09
N GLU A 13 5.56 -16.26 -0.72
CA GLU A 13 4.81 -17.39 -0.20
C GLU A 13 5.14 -18.70 -0.91
N SER A 14 5.02 -19.82 -0.21
CA SER A 14 5.26 -21.16 -0.77
C SER A 14 4.07 -21.60 -1.63
N VAL A 15 4.05 -21.13 -2.88
CA VAL A 15 2.99 -21.37 -3.87
C VAL A 15 3.54 -22.04 -5.13
N SER A 16 2.69 -22.80 -5.82
CA SER A 16 3.05 -23.36 -7.13
C SER A 16 3.04 -22.26 -8.18
N LEU A 17 4.12 -22.16 -8.96
CA LEU A 17 4.27 -21.16 -10.01
C LEU A 17 3.40 -21.46 -11.24
N ASP A 18 3.19 -22.73 -11.61
CA ASP A 18 2.48 -23.08 -12.85
C ASP A 18 1.06 -22.49 -12.91
N PRO A 19 0.22 -22.58 -11.85
CA PRO A 19 -1.09 -21.95 -11.84
C PRO A 19 -1.03 -20.43 -11.90
N ILE A 20 0.01 -19.81 -11.33
CA ILE A 20 0.22 -18.35 -11.34
C ILE A 20 0.54 -17.88 -12.74
N VAL A 21 1.49 -18.54 -13.40
CA VAL A 21 1.88 -18.25 -14.78
C VAL A 21 0.68 -18.40 -15.71
N GLN A 22 -0.09 -19.48 -15.56
CA GLN A 22 -1.32 -19.66 -16.35
C GLN A 22 -2.29 -18.50 -16.11
N LYS A 23 -2.60 -18.16 -14.86
CA LYS A 23 -3.62 -17.15 -14.55
C LYS A 23 -3.21 -15.74 -14.97
N LEU A 24 -1.95 -15.36 -14.77
CA LEU A 24 -1.41 -14.05 -15.19
C LEU A 24 -1.34 -13.92 -16.72
N ASN A 25 -1.09 -15.02 -17.44
CA ASN A 25 -1.07 -15.03 -18.90
C ASN A 25 -2.46 -15.11 -19.55
N HIS A 26 -3.49 -15.51 -18.80
CA HIS A 26 -4.86 -15.63 -19.29
C HIS A 26 -5.70 -14.35 -19.06
N GLY A 27 -5.08 -13.24 -18.65
CA GLY A 27 -5.77 -11.96 -18.52
C GLY A 27 -6.43 -11.55 -19.84
N ARG A 28 -7.72 -11.20 -19.75
CA ARG A 28 -8.67 -11.06 -20.86
C ARG A 28 -8.20 -10.06 -21.92
N PHE A 29 -7.40 -10.52 -22.88
CA PHE A 29 -7.51 -10.04 -24.25
C PHE A 29 -8.53 -10.95 -24.94
N GLY A 30 -9.75 -10.44 -25.07
CA GLY A 30 -10.81 -11.13 -25.79
C GLY A 30 -10.37 -11.47 -27.21
N ASP A 31 -10.65 -12.70 -27.61
CA ASP A 31 -10.42 -13.30 -28.92
C ASP A 31 -8.97 -13.35 -29.44
N ALA A 32 -8.57 -14.58 -29.76
CA ALA A 32 -7.31 -15.06 -30.32
C ALA A 32 -6.95 -14.48 -31.71
N SER A 33 -7.08 -13.17 -31.90
CA SER A 33 -6.83 -12.45 -33.15
C SER A 33 -5.89 -11.24 -33.01
N SER A 34 -5.68 -10.71 -31.81
CA SER A 34 -4.49 -9.91 -31.49
C SER A 34 -3.43 -10.87 -30.97
N GLY A 35 -2.36 -11.07 -31.75
CA GLY A 35 -1.33 -12.09 -31.49
C GLY A 35 -0.95 -12.22 -30.02
N ASP A 36 -0.92 -13.46 -29.54
CA ASP A 36 -0.61 -13.85 -28.16
C ASP A 36 0.55 -13.00 -27.61
N ILE A 37 0.23 -11.99 -26.81
CA ILE A 37 1.26 -11.27 -26.07
C ILE A 37 1.65 -12.18 -24.91
N TRP A 38 2.58 -13.07 -25.21
CA TRP A 38 3.16 -13.99 -24.26
C TRP A 38 4.11 -13.20 -23.37
N PHE A 39 3.77 -13.07 -22.09
CA PHE A 39 4.67 -12.53 -21.09
C PHE A 39 5.44 -13.71 -20.47
N PRO A 40 6.72 -13.92 -20.84
CA PRO A 40 7.49 -15.01 -20.26
C PRO A 40 7.76 -14.67 -18.80
N VAL A 41 7.02 -15.30 -17.89
CA VAL A 41 7.45 -15.42 -16.49
C VAL A 41 8.73 -16.28 -16.51
N PRO A 42 9.87 -15.78 -16.01
CA PRO A 42 11.11 -16.56 -16.06
C PRO A 42 10.96 -17.88 -15.29
N ALA A 43 11.46 -18.97 -15.89
CA ALA A 43 11.48 -20.31 -15.29
C ALA A 43 12.28 -20.37 -13.97
N GLU A 44 13.18 -19.41 -13.75
CA GLU A 44 13.92 -19.22 -12.51
C GLU A 44 13.43 -17.95 -11.82
N THR A 45 12.36 -18.10 -11.06
CA THR A 45 11.88 -17.04 -10.17
C THR A 45 12.77 -17.05 -8.92
N PRO A 46 13.45 -15.95 -8.56
CA PRO A 46 14.21 -15.90 -7.32
C PRO A 46 13.25 -16.16 -6.15
N SER A 47 13.52 -17.20 -5.37
CA SER A 47 12.67 -17.66 -4.28
C SER A 47 12.88 -16.77 -3.05
N PHE A 48 11.91 -15.89 -2.77
CA PHE A 48 11.89 -15.00 -1.60
C PHE A 48 10.99 -15.53 -0.47
N ILE A 49 10.86 -16.86 -0.37
CA ILE A 49 9.96 -17.50 0.58
C ILE A 49 10.26 -17.04 2.02
N ASN A 50 9.24 -16.55 2.72
CA ASN A 50 9.28 -15.94 4.05
C ASN A 50 10.06 -14.62 4.16
N ALA A 51 10.48 -14.03 3.04
CA ALA A 51 11.07 -12.70 3.02
C ALA A 51 9.97 -11.63 2.87
N PRO A 52 10.15 -10.42 3.41
CA PRO A 52 9.21 -9.32 3.18
C PRO A 52 9.24 -8.85 1.73
N VAL A 53 8.16 -8.22 1.27
CA VAL A 53 8.06 -7.61 -0.07
C VAL A 53 9.19 -6.59 -0.30
N SER A 54 9.63 -5.86 0.73
CA SER A 54 10.73 -4.90 0.63
C SER A 54 12.05 -5.54 0.20
N ALA A 55 12.29 -6.81 0.57
CA ALA A 55 13.46 -7.56 0.11
C ALA A 55 13.37 -7.89 -1.39
N VAL A 56 12.15 -8.17 -1.88
CA VAL A 56 11.87 -8.35 -3.32
C VAL A 56 12.12 -7.05 -4.08
N VAL A 57 11.59 -5.93 -3.57
CA VAL A 57 11.79 -4.58 -4.13
C VAL A 57 13.27 -4.24 -4.22
N ALA A 58 14.01 -4.39 -3.11
CA ALA A 58 15.44 -4.12 -3.05
C ALA A 58 16.21 -5.00 -4.03
N HIS A 59 15.87 -6.29 -4.12
CA HIS A 59 16.48 -7.19 -5.08
C HIS A 59 16.19 -6.78 -6.53
N HIS A 60 14.95 -6.47 -6.88
CA HIS A 60 14.59 -6.06 -8.23
C HIS A 60 15.31 -4.78 -8.63
N ARG A 61 15.41 -3.78 -7.73
CA ARG A 61 16.18 -2.55 -7.96
C ARG A 61 17.65 -2.85 -8.25
N ALA A 62 18.27 -3.75 -7.49
CA ALA A 62 19.67 -4.13 -7.68
C ALA A 62 19.90 -5.05 -8.89
N HIS A 63 18.88 -5.83 -9.28
CA HIS A 63 18.97 -6.88 -10.30
C HIS A 63 17.72 -6.90 -11.20
N PRO A 64 17.44 -5.85 -11.99
CA PRO A 64 16.22 -5.78 -12.79
C PRO A 64 16.17 -6.81 -13.93
N GLY A 65 17.27 -7.54 -14.16
CA GLY A 65 17.38 -8.53 -15.21
C GLY A 65 17.26 -7.90 -16.61
N ASN A 66 16.79 -8.71 -17.57
CA ASN A 66 16.47 -8.23 -18.92
C ASN A 66 14.99 -7.79 -19.06
N ALA A 67 14.17 -8.00 -18.03
CA ALA A 67 12.75 -7.70 -18.02
C ALA A 67 12.49 -6.21 -17.77
N ASN A 68 11.21 -5.83 -17.73
CA ASN A 68 10.78 -4.49 -17.38
C ASN A 68 11.41 -4.05 -16.05
N LYS A 69 12.18 -2.95 -16.08
CA LYS A 69 12.88 -2.40 -14.92
C LYS A 69 11.97 -1.62 -13.97
N ARG A 70 10.76 -1.28 -14.41
CA ARG A 70 9.82 -0.41 -13.70
C ARG A 70 8.70 -1.21 -13.05
N PHE A 71 8.23 -2.27 -13.71
CA PHE A 71 7.05 -3.00 -13.26
C PHE A 71 7.31 -4.49 -13.01
N PHE A 72 6.75 -5.00 -11.92
CA PHE A 72 6.77 -6.43 -11.59
C PHE A 72 5.57 -6.81 -10.70
N VAL A 73 5.34 -8.12 -10.55
CA VAL A 73 4.30 -8.70 -9.70
C VAL A 73 4.93 -9.41 -8.51
N VAL A 74 4.32 -9.30 -7.33
CA VAL A 74 4.67 -10.08 -6.14
C VAL A 74 3.45 -10.89 -5.68
N ILE A 75 3.70 -12.17 -5.43
CA ILE A 75 2.76 -13.10 -4.82
C ILE A 75 3.10 -13.18 -3.35
N ASP A 76 2.37 -12.41 -2.55
CA ASP A 76 2.60 -12.20 -1.12
C ASP A 76 1.58 -12.89 -0.21
N ARG A 77 0.64 -13.64 -0.80
CA ARG A 77 -0.41 -14.35 -0.06
C ARG A 77 -0.60 -15.78 -0.57
N VAL A 78 -0.92 -16.70 0.34
CA VAL A 78 -1.19 -18.10 0.01
C VAL A 78 -2.46 -18.22 -0.86
N ASP A 79 -3.51 -17.46 -0.54
CA ASP A 79 -4.76 -17.41 -1.32
C ASP A 79 -4.77 -16.28 -2.38
N TRP A 80 -3.64 -16.07 -3.05
CA TRP A 80 -3.47 -15.07 -4.12
C TRP A 80 -4.52 -15.16 -5.23
N ALA A 81 -5.13 -16.34 -5.42
CA ALA A 81 -6.15 -16.54 -6.43
C ALA A 81 -7.41 -15.72 -6.16
N ASN A 82 -7.80 -15.60 -4.88
CA ASN A 82 -8.99 -14.85 -4.43
C ASN A 82 -8.63 -13.48 -3.88
N GLU A 83 -7.51 -13.40 -3.16
CA GLU A 83 -7.06 -12.15 -2.52
C GLU A 83 -6.28 -11.25 -3.48
N GLY A 84 -5.92 -11.75 -4.65
CA GLY A 84 -5.19 -10.98 -5.65
C GLY A 84 -3.67 -10.98 -5.43
N VAL A 85 -2.99 -10.23 -6.28
CA VAL A 85 -1.52 -10.13 -6.34
C VAL A 85 -1.09 -8.68 -6.29
N LEU A 86 0.12 -8.42 -5.81
CA LEU A 86 0.65 -7.07 -5.72
C LEU A 86 1.37 -6.70 -7.03
N GLY A 87 0.84 -5.74 -7.78
CA GLY A 87 1.57 -5.11 -8.87
C GLY A 87 2.37 -3.93 -8.34
N VAL A 88 3.64 -3.84 -8.72
CA VAL A 88 4.57 -2.82 -8.22
C VAL A 88 5.05 -1.95 -9.39
N ASN A 89 5.04 -0.64 -9.19
CA ASN A 89 5.66 0.36 -10.04
C ASN A 89 6.82 1.02 -9.28
N LEU A 90 8.06 0.82 -9.71
CA LEU A 90 9.24 1.38 -9.06
C LEU A 90 9.47 2.87 -9.30
N ASN A 91 8.78 3.47 -10.26
CA ASN A 91 9.00 4.84 -10.66
C ASN A 91 7.69 5.52 -11.09
N PHE A 92 6.74 5.57 -10.17
CA PHE A 92 5.53 6.37 -10.25
C PHE A 92 5.81 7.79 -9.72
N ASP A 93 5.95 8.75 -10.64
CA ASP A 93 6.31 10.15 -10.33
C ASP A 93 7.56 10.29 -9.47
N GLY A 94 8.57 9.43 -9.68
CA GLY A 94 9.81 9.43 -8.88
C GLY A 94 9.77 8.51 -7.65
N PHE A 95 8.65 7.84 -7.37
CA PHE A 95 8.49 7.01 -6.19
C PHE A 95 8.12 5.57 -6.51
N ILE A 96 8.29 4.69 -5.53
CA ILE A 96 7.70 3.35 -5.59
C ILE A 96 6.22 3.43 -5.24
N ASP A 97 5.40 2.65 -5.93
CA ASP A 97 4.01 2.43 -5.57
C ASP A 97 3.60 1.00 -5.86
N ALA A 98 2.54 0.54 -5.20
CA ALA A 98 1.99 -0.78 -5.43
C ALA A 98 0.49 -0.84 -5.19
N ALA A 99 -0.16 -1.70 -5.97
CA ALA A 99 -1.60 -1.89 -5.94
C ALA A 99 -1.94 -3.38 -6.01
N ARG A 100 -3.03 -3.75 -5.34
CA ARG A 100 -3.51 -5.14 -5.31
C ARG A 100 -4.54 -5.36 -6.40
N PHE A 101 -4.20 -6.24 -7.34
CA PHE A 101 -4.99 -6.57 -8.50
C PHE A 101 -5.60 -7.95 -8.37
N ALA A 102 -6.77 -8.15 -8.99
CA ALA A 102 -7.26 -9.50 -9.24
C ALA A 102 -6.21 -10.30 -10.01
N SER A 103 -5.99 -11.55 -9.61
CA SER A 103 -4.91 -12.38 -10.13
C SER A 103 -5.03 -12.68 -11.63
N ASP A 104 -6.22 -12.55 -12.20
CA ASP A 104 -6.51 -12.68 -13.63
C ASP A 104 -6.45 -11.36 -14.41
N VAL A 105 -6.26 -10.21 -13.76
CA VAL A 105 -6.18 -8.88 -14.42
C VAL A 105 -4.79 -8.26 -14.28
N ALA A 106 -4.04 -8.62 -13.24
CA ALA A 106 -2.74 -8.03 -12.91
C ALA A 106 -1.75 -7.99 -14.09
N GLY A 107 -1.63 -9.09 -14.84
CA GLY A 107 -0.72 -9.18 -15.98
C GLY A 107 -1.09 -8.20 -17.09
N SER A 108 -2.38 -8.15 -17.47
CA SER A 108 -2.87 -7.22 -18.49
C SER A 108 -2.78 -5.75 -18.05
N ALA A 109 -3.07 -5.48 -16.77
CA ALA A 109 -2.98 -4.14 -16.19
C ALA A 109 -1.55 -3.60 -16.28
N ILE A 110 -0.57 -4.36 -15.76
CA ILE A 110 0.84 -3.96 -15.78
C ILE A 110 1.37 -3.82 -17.21
N ALA A 111 1.04 -4.76 -18.09
CA ALA A 111 1.47 -4.67 -19.47
C ALA A 111 0.87 -3.45 -20.20
N SER A 112 -0.40 -3.13 -19.93
CA SER A 112 -1.07 -1.94 -20.49
C SER A 112 -0.35 -0.65 -20.07
N VAL A 113 0.02 -0.54 -18.80
CA VAL A 113 0.78 0.61 -18.28
C VAL A 113 2.17 0.69 -18.91
N ASP A 114 2.89 -0.43 -19.04
CA ASP A 114 4.23 -0.45 -19.62
C ASP A 114 4.27 0.04 -21.07
N VAL A 115 3.28 -0.36 -21.88
CA VAL A 115 3.21 0.06 -23.30
C VAL A 115 2.55 1.42 -23.48
N GLY A 116 2.12 2.08 -22.40
CA GLY A 116 1.49 3.41 -22.41
C GLY A 116 0.06 3.43 -22.93
N ASN A 117 -0.65 2.30 -22.87
CA ASN A 117 -2.08 2.22 -23.24
C ASN A 117 -3.00 2.77 -22.14
N SER A 118 -2.54 2.73 -20.90
CA SER A 118 -3.17 3.34 -19.72
C SER A 118 -2.08 3.91 -18.85
N ASP A 119 -2.40 4.82 -17.95
CA ASP A 119 -1.47 5.24 -16.91
C ASP A 119 -1.64 4.40 -15.64
N TRP A 120 -0.63 4.45 -14.77
CA TRP A 120 -0.68 3.75 -13.48
C TRP A 120 -1.88 4.21 -12.65
N TYR A 121 -2.26 5.48 -12.84
CA TYR A 121 -3.29 6.17 -12.10
C TYR A 121 -4.70 5.59 -12.36
N GLU A 122 -5.09 5.44 -13.62
CA GLU A 122 -6.32 4.76 -14.07
C GLU A 122 -6.35 3.32 -13.59
N THR A 123 -5.20 2.64 -13.65
CA THR A 123 -5.08 1.22 -13.36
C THR A 123 -5.30 0.91 -11.87
N ILE A 124 -4.84 1.77 -10.96
CA ILE A 124 -5.05 1.59 -9.51
C ILE A 124 -6.48 1.93 -9.03
N THR A 125 -7.34 2.51 -9.86
CA THR A 125 -8.73 2.80 -9.45
C THR A 125 -9.60 1.54 -9.34
N GLU A 126 -9.16 0.41 -9.88
CA GLU A 126 -9.85 -0.88 -9.83
C GLU A 126 -9.34 -1.82 -8.71
N ILE A 127 -8.67 -1.28 -7.67
CA ILE A 127 -8.08 -2.08 -6.58
C ILE A 127 -9.13 -2.90 -5.82
N LEU A 128 -8.80 -4.18 -5.55
CA LEU A 128 -9.66 -5.10 -4.78
C LEU A 128 -9.76 -4.78 -3.28
N ASP A 129 -8.76 -4.12 -2.72
CA ASP A 129 -8.60 -3.91 -1.27
C ASP A 129 -7.86 -2.58 -0.96
N PRO A 130 -8.55 -1.43 -1.05
CA PRO A 130 -7.93 -0.16 -0.74
C PRO A 130 -7.51 -0.14 0.74
N PRO A 131 -6.32 0.35 1.09
CA PRO A 131 -5.89 0.50 2.48
C PRO A 131 -6.91 1.31 3.31
N ARG A 132 -7.28 0.75 4.45
CA ARG A 132 -8.21 1.37 5.40
C ARG A 132 -7.55 1.50 6.77
N PHE A 133 -7.54 2.70 7.33
CA PHE A 133 -6.89 2.97 8.60
C PHE A 133 -7.88 3.57 9.60
N VAL A 134 -7.66 3.30 10.88
CA VAL A 134 -8.43 3.94 11.96
C VAL A 134 -7.78 5.28 12.32
N LEU A 135 -8.59 6.34 12.36
CA LEU A 135 -8.21 7.69 12.78
C LEU A 135 -8.73 7.95 14.20
N TYR A 136 -7.81 8.18 15.13
CA TYR A 136 -8.10 8.53 16.52
C TYR A 136 -7.92 10.03 16.75
N PRO A 137 -8.96 10.78 17.13
CA PRO A 137 -8.82 12.16 17.57
C PRO A 137 -8.27 12.20 19.01
N ALA A 138 -7.13 12.85 19.24
CA ALA A 138 -6.44 12.85 20.54
C ALA A 138 -6.98 13.87 21.56
N THR A 139 -7.68 14.92 21.13
CA THR A 139 -8.17 15.98 22.05
C THR A 139 -9.59 15.72 22.56
N LYS A 140 -9.83 16.04 23.84
CA LYS A 140 -11.17 16.06 24.48
C LYS A 140 -12.18 16.93 23.72
N THR A 141 -11.71 17.98 23.04
CA THR A 141 -12.55 18.93 22.30
C THR A 141 -13.05 18.31 21.00
N LEU A 142 -12.17 17.68 20.21
CA LEU A 142 -12.55 16.92 19.02
C LEU A 142 -13.38 15.69 19.36
N SER A 143 -13.12 15.02 20.48
CA SER A 143 -13.84 13.81 20.87
C SER A 143 -15.33 14.05 21.20
N ALA A 144 -15.73 15.31 21.42
CA ALA A 144 -17.10 15.69 21.78
C ALA A 144 -17.95 16.25 20.61
N ASP A 145 -17.35 16.93 19.62
CA ASP A 145 -18.09 17.55 18.52
C ASP A 145 -18.07 16.71 17.22
N ALA A 146 -19.24 16.19 16.84
CA ALA A 146 -19.38 15.39 15.62
C ALA A 146 -19.02 16.16 14.34
N LYS A 147 -19.25 17.48 14.31
CA LYS A 147 -18.95 18.29 13.12
C LYS A 147 -17.44 18.47 12.94
N SER A 148 -16.72 18.72 14.03
CA SER A 148 -15.26 18.82 14.01
C SER A 148 -14.57 17.49 13.71
N LYS A 149 -15.13 16.35 14.15
CA LYS A 149 -14.64 15.01 13.77
C LYS A 149 -14.74 14.74 12.27
N GLU A 150 -15.89 15.05 11.68
CA GLU A 150 -16.09 14.83 10.24
C GLU A 150 -15.23 15.78 9.41
N ALA A 151 -15.05 17.03 9.85
CA ALA A 151 -14.12 17.96 9.22
C ALA A 151 -12.68 17.43 9.27
N LEU A 152 -12.22 16.96 10.44
CA LEU A 152 -10.90 16.35 10.61
C LEU A 152 -10.73 15.13 9.70
N ARG A 153 -11.72 14.23 9.68
CA ARG A 153 -11.69 13.06 8.79
C ARG A 153 -11.57 13.49 7.33
N SER A 154 -12.37 14.47 6.92
CA SER A 154 -12.35 14.98 5.54
C SER A 154 -11.01 15.64 5.22
N GLU A 155 -10.38 16.35 6.16
CA GLU A 155 -9.08 17.00 5.97
C GLU A 155 -7.94 15.99 5.90
N VAL A 156 -7.94 14.97 6.76
CA VAL A 156 -6.98 13.86 6.68
C VAL A 156 -7.18 13.12 5.36
N GLN A 157 -8.41 12.75 4.99
CA GLN A 157 -8.68 12.10 3.71
C GLN A 157 -8.27 12.98 2.51
N ALA A 158 -8.50 14.29 2.57
CA ALA A 158 -8.13 15.22 1.51
C ALA A 158 -6.62 15.39 1.40
N GLY A 159 -5.91 15.56 2.52
CA GLY A 159 -4.44 15.67 2.53
C GLY A 159 -3.80 14.40 1.96
N VAL A 160 -4.33 13.25 2.35
CA VAL A 160 -3.93 11.94 1.82
C VAL A 160 -4.24 11.77 0.33
N ALA A 161 -5.37 12.30 -0.16
CA ALA A 161 -5.69 12.29 -1.58
C ALA A 161 -4.87 13.33 -2.39
N SER A 162 -4.43 14.41 -1.74
CA SER A 162 -3.87 15.59 -2.41
C SER A 162 -2.45 15.40 -2.95
N ARG A 163 -1.65 14.48 -2.39
CA ARG A 163 -0.25 14.32 -2.79
C ARG A 163 -0.09 13.77 -4.22
N LYS A 164 -0.99 12.89 -4.67
CA LYS A 164 -0.94 12.30 -6.01
C LYS A 164 -2.28 12.16 -6.72
N GLN A 165 -3.22 13.08 -6.44
CA GLN A 165 -4.57 13.06 -7.01
C GLN A 165 -5.20 11.67 -6.93
N TYR A 166 -5.01 10.95 -5.82
CA TYR A 166 -5.70 9.70 -5.60
C TYR A 166 -7.23 9.98 -5.65
N SER A 167 -7.86 9.75 -6.81
CA SER A 167 -9.28 9.56 -7.05
C SER A 167 -9.88 8.89 -5.84
N GLU A 168 -10.95 9.48 -5.34
CA GLU A 168 -11.80 9.01 -4.23
C GLU A 168 -11.78 7.48 -4.15
N GLY A 169 -10.89 6.91 -3.32
CA GLY A 169 -10.77 5.44 -3.24
C GLY A 169 -9.42 4.87 -2.81
N ALA A 170 -8.29 5.55 -3.02
CA ALA A 170 -7.00 4.89 -2.79
C ALA A 170 -6.67 4.66 -1.30
N LEU A 171 -7.13 5.53 -0.40
CA LEU A 171 -6.87 5.46 1.04
C LEU A 171 -8.11 5.90 1.81
N THR A 172 -8.64 5.04 2.69
CA THR A 172 -9.85 5.35 3.46
C THR A 172 -9.57 5.40 4.95
N CYS A 173 -9.73 6.58 5.56
CA CYS A 173 -9.69 6.70 7.01
C CYS A 173 -11.10 6.56 7.61
N HIS A 174 -11.22 5.73 8.65
CA HIS A 174 -12.43 5.58 9.47
C HIS A 174 -12.18 6.18 10.84
N LEU A 175 -13.05 7.10 11.27
CA LEU A 175 -13.00 7.62 12.64
C LEU A 175 -13.25 6.50 13.63
N ALA A 176 -12.41 6.39 14.66
CA ALA A 176 -12.69 5.52 15.78
C ALA A 176 -14.05 5.92 16.40
N PRO A 177 -14.98 4.97 16.64
CA PRO A 177 -16.17 5.26 17.42
C PRO A 177 -15.73 5.84 18.75
N SER A 178 -16.37 6.93 19.17
CA SER A 178 -15.99 7.73 20.35
C SER A 178 -15.40 6.82 21.41
N CYS A 179 -14.09 6.95 21.64
CA CYS A 179 -13.40 6.18 22.66
C CYS A 179 -13.43 7.06 23.91
N PRO A 180 -14.44 6.96 24.79
CA PRO A 180 -14.55 7.80 25.99
C PRO A 180 -13.42 7.56 26.99
N GLU A 181 -12.49 6.64 26.70
CA GLU A 181 -11.37 6.26 27.55
C GLU A 181 -10.00 6.62 26.95
N VAL A 182 -9.91 6.96 25.65
CA VAL A 182 -8.68 7.49 25.04
C VAL A 182 -8.69 8.99 25.24
N ILE A 183 -8.56 9.34 26.51
CA ILE A 183 -8.59 10.68 27.02
C ILE A 183 -7.22 10.91 27.62
N ASP A 184 -6.44 11.76 26.96
CA ASP A 184 -5.03 12.08 27.24
C ASP A 184 -4.03 11.10 26.61
N GLU A 185 -3.36 11.58 25.55
CA GLU A 185 -1.95 11.41 25.14
C GLU A 185 -1.29 10.02 25.09
N ASP A 186 -1.86 8.96 25.66
CA ASP A 186 -1.19 7.67 25.74
C ASP A 186 -1.57 6.82 24.52
N VAL A 187 -0.76 6.98 23.48
CA VAL A 187 -0.68 6.05 22.35
C VAL A 187 -0.71 4.59 22.80
N SER A 188 -0.19 4.27 23.99
CA SER A 188 -0.25 2.91 24.55
C SER A 188 -1.69 2.44 24.78
N MET A 189 -2.60 3.32 25.21
CA MET A 189 -4.02 2.99 25.36
C MET A 189 -4.71 2.78 24.01
N ILE A 190 -4.31 3.54 22.98
CA ILE A 190 -4.76 3.29 21.61
C ILE A 190 -4.30 1.90 21.18
N ALA A 191 -3.04 1.56 21.43
CA ALA A 191 -2.46 0.28 21.05
C ALA A 191 -3.20 -0.92 21.67
N GLU A 192 -3.60 -0.81 22.93
CA GLU A 192 -4.35 -1.87 23.64
C GLU A 192 -5.74 -2.14 23.03
N GLY A 193 -6.41 -1.10 22.53
CA GLY A 193 -7.75 -1.21 21.97
C GLY A 193 -7.81 -1.33 20.45
N HIS A 194 -6.72 -1.01 19.74
CA HIS A 194 -6.75 -0.77 18.30
C HIS A 194 -7.18 -1.98 17.48
N VAL A 195 -6.60 -3.16 17.74
CA VAL A 195 -6.88 -4.39 16.98
C VAL A 195 -8.37 -4.65 16.91
N LYS A 196 -9.06 -4.57 18.05
CA LYS A 196 -10.51 -4.77 18.13
C LYS A 196 -11.29 -3.72 17.33
N VAL A 197 -10.93 -2.45 17.49
CA VAL A 197 -11.61 -1.34 16.77
C VAL A 197 -11.39 -1.46 15.26
N ALA A 198 -10.18 -1.83 14.83
CA ALA A 198 -9.85 -2.03 13.43
C ALA A 198 -10.65 -3.19 12.83
N GLU A 199 -10.74 -4.32 13.53
CA GLU A 199 -11.56 -5.47 13.10
C GLU A 199 -13.04 -5.10 12.96
N GLU A 200 -13.60 -4.35 13.92
CA GLU A 200 -14.99 -3.89 13.87
C GLU A 200 -15.27 -2.94 12.68
N LEU A 201 -14.27 -2.16 12.27
CA LEU A 201 -14.38 -1.21 11.16
C LEU A 201 -13.90 -1.77 9.81
N GLY A 202 -13.32 -2.97 9.79
CA GLY A 202 -12.66 -3.53 8.60
C GLY A 202 -11.44 -2.72 8.16
N CYS A 203 -10.69 -2.17 9.12
CA CYS A 203 -9.44 -1.45 8.93
C CYS A 203 -8.22 -2.33 9.22
N ASP A 204 -7.03 -1.82 8.90
CA ASP A 204 -5.76 -2.45 9.23
C ASP A 204 -5.60 -2.59 10.77
N PRO A 205 -5.35 -3.80 11.30
CA PRO A 205 -5.23 -4.04 12.73
C PRO A 205 -3.82 -3.74 13.29
N GLU A 206 -2.84 -3.51 12.43
CA GLU A 206 -1.46 -3.21 12.84
C GLU A 206 -1.14 -1.72 12.72
N LEU A 207 -1.90 -0.96 11.94
CA LEU A 207 -1.57 0.41 11.56
C LEU A 207 -2.70 1.39 11.85
N PHE A 208 -2.36 2.52 12.49
CA PHE A 208 -3.32 3.55 12.84
C PHE A 208 -2.78 4.97 12.69
N ILE A 209 -3.70 5.92 12.73
CA ILE A 209 -3.42 7.35 12.67
C ILE A 209 -4.01 8.02 13.90
N VAL A 210 -3.26 8.93 14.49
CA VAL A 210 -3.72 9.81 15.56
C VAL A 210 -3.58 11.26 15.11
N ALA A 211 -4.68 12.00 15.21
CA ALA A 211 -4.73 13.43 14.94
C ALA A 211 -4.89 14.20 16.25
N ASP A 212 -3.90 15.02 16.56
CA ASP A 212 -3.95 15.96 17.68
C ASP A 212 -4.29 17.35 17.15
N GLU A 213 -5.44 17.90 17.58
CA GLU A 213 -5.97 19.22 17.16
C GLU A 213 -4.96 20.35 17.34
N ALA A 214 -4.17 20.31 18.42
CA ALA A 214 -3.25 21.39 18.75
C ALA A 214 -2.07 21.46 17.77
N ASP A 215 -1.72 20.31 17.18
CA ASP A 215 -0.42 20.13 16.55
C ASP A 215 -0.48 19.62 15.11
N TRP A 216 -1.59 19.07 14.62
CA TRP A 216 -1.59 18.41 13.30
C TRP A 216 -1.31 19.35 12.13
N GLY A 217 -1.72 20.63 12.22
CA GLY A 217 -1.40 21.64 11.20
C GLY A 217 0.04 22.17 11.26
N HIS A 218 0.75 21.93 12.37
CA HIS A 218 2.12 22.43 12.58
C HIS A 218 3.19 21.34 12.54
N TRP A 219 2.87 20.18 13.10
CA TRP A 219 3.78 19.06 13.30
C TRP A 219 3.33 17.80 12.53
N GLY A 220 2.10 17.81 12.00
CA GLY A 220 1.54 16.67 11.27
C GLY A 220 0.87 15.62 12.15
N LEU A 221 0.48 14.50 11.55
CA LEU A 221 -0.19 13.37 12.15
C LEU A 221 0.79 12.43 12.85
N ILE A 222 0.34 11.77 13.91
CA ILE A 222 1.07 10.65 14.48
C ILE A 222 0.60 9.39 13.76
N THR A 223 1.54 8.68 13.15
CA THR A 223 1.30 7.35 12.60
C THR A 223 1.81 6.31 13.59
N GLY A 224 1.05 5.24 13.77
CA GLY A 224 1.36 4.20 14.74
C GLY A 224 1.35 2.82 14.13
N LYS A 225 2.26 1.98 14.63
CA LYS A 225 2.34 0.56 14.32
C LYS A 225 2.30 -0.26 15.61
N ILE A 226 1.36 -1.21 15.67
CA ILE A 226 1.28 -2.17 16.77
C ILE A 226 2.49 -3.10 16.74
N GLY A 227 3.16 -3.26 17.88
CA GLY A 227 4.25 -4.21 18.03
C GLY A 227 3.80 -5.65 17.82
N LYS A 228 4.68 -6.52 17.31
CA LYS A 228 4.37 -7.95 17.12
C LYS A 228 3.82 -8.56 18.41
N GLY A 229 2.64 -9.18 18.31
CA GLY A 229 1.95 -9.79 19.45
C GLY A 229 1.18 -8.82 20.35
N GLY A 230 0.91 -7.59 19.89
CA GLY A 230 0.11 -6.59 20.62
C GLY A 230 0.87 -5.87 21.73
N ALA A 231 2.20 -5.97 21.77
CA ALA A 231 3.02 -5.35 22.80
C ALA A 231 3.35 -3.89 22.43
N GLY A 232 2.51 -2.96 22.88
CA GLY A 232 2.70 -1.52 22.68
C GLY A 232 2.59 -1.07 21.23
N ALA A 233 2.83 0.21 20.99
CA ALA A 233 2.92 0.78 19.66
C ALA A 233 4.21 1.56 19.48
N GLU A 234 4.81 1.42 18.31
CA GLU A 234 5.81 2.35 17.82
C GLU A 234 5.10 3.47 17.07
N THR A 235 5.59 4.70 17.21
CA THR A 235 5.00 5.85 16.51
C THR A 235 6.05 6.75 15.91
N CYS A 236 5.70 7.39 14.81
CA CYS A 236 6.41 8.55 14.29
C CYS A 236 5.42 9.63 13.87
N ARG A 237 5.92 10.86 13.75
CA ARG A 237 5.12 12.00 13.31
C ARG A 237 5.47 12.32 11.86
N LYS A 238 4.45 12.57 11.04
CA LYS A 238 4.58 12.85 9.59
C LYS A 238 3.61 13.95 9.20
N SER A 239 3.96 14.75 8.19
CA SER A 239 3.00 15.66 7.55
C SER A 239 1.76 14.88 7.10
N VAL A 240 0.63 15.57 6.98
CA VAL A 240 -0.66 14.93 6.65
C VAL A 240 -0.58 14.12 5.35
N ASP A 241 0.13 14.66 4.37
CA ASP A 241 0.35 14.09 3.05
C ASP A 241 1.35 12.92 3.06
N VAL A 242 2.40 12.94 3.89
CA VAL A 242 3.35 11.82 4.02
C VAL A 242 2.77 10.67 4.84
N ALA A 243 1.98 10.96 5.87
CA ALA A 243 1.51 9.98 6.86
C ALA A 243 0.83 8.77 6.22
N ALA A 244 -0.09 8.98 5.29
CA ALA A 244 -0.80 7.87 4.69
C ALA A 244 -0.02 7.14 3.61
N GLU A 245 0.93 7.81 2.94
CA GLU A 245 1.85 7.13 2.01
C GLU A 245 2.79 6.19 2.77
N VAL A 246 3.34 6.63 3.90
CA VAL A 246 4.10 5.75 4.81
C VAL A 246 3.27 4.52 5.18
N LEU A 247 2.04 4.73 5.65
CA LEU A 247 1.19 3.63 6.10
C LEU A 247 0.80 2.69 4.95
N HIS A 248 0.47 3.23 3.78
CA HIS A 248 0.19 2.45 2.57
C HIS A 248 1.38 1.58 2.18
N TRP A 249 2.58 2.16 2.11
CA TRP A 249 3.78 1.44 1.70
C TRP A 249 4.26 0.45 2.74
N VAL A 250 4.15 0.76 4.03
CA VAL A 250 4.42 -0.18 5.11
C VAL A 250 3.43 -1.36 5.05
N ARG A 251 2.14 -1.09 4.86
CA ARG A 251 1.10 -2.13 4.70
C ARG A 251 1.34 -3.00 3.46
N ALA A 252 1.69 -2.39 2.34
CA ALA A 252 2.03 -3.10 1.12
C ALA A 252 3.38 -3.85 1.21
N GLY A 253 4.12 -3.66 2.30
CA GLY A 253 5.44 -4.23 2.52
C GLY A 253 6.52 -3.64 1.62
N LEU A 254 6.26 -2.51 0.96
CA LEU A 254 7.23 -1.79 0.12
C LEU A 254 8.29 -1.09 0.97
N LEU A 255 7.91 -0.63 2.16
CA LEU A 255 8.80 -0.08 3.18
C LEU A 255 8.72 -0.91 4.45
N THR A 256 9.85 -1.02 5.14
CA THR A 256 9.86 -1.38 6.56
C THR A 256 9.35 -0.20 7.40
N TRP A 257 8.96 -0.50 8.64
CA TRP A 257 8.55 0.56 9.58
C TRP A 257 9.70 1.54 9.87
N GLU A 258 10.93 1.05 10.00
CA GLU A 258 12.11 1.91 10.21
C GLU A 258 12.33 2.86 9.05
N GLU A 259 12.30 2.36 7.80
CA GLU A 259 12.39 3.22 6.61
C GLU A 259 11.25 4.23 6.55
N GLY A 260 10.02 3.83 6.92
CA GLY A 260 8.89 4.74 7.02
C GLY A 260 9.06 5.83 8.08
N LYS A 261 9.74 5.54 9.20
CA LYS A 261 10.07 6.53 10.23
C LYS A 261 11.08 7.56 9.73
N GLU A 262 12.08 7.13 8.96
CA GLU A 262 13.13 7.99 8.41
C GLU A 262 12.68 8.77 7.18
N TRP A 263 11.63 8.32 6.50
CA TRP A 263 11.20 8.93 5.25
C TRP A 263 10.54 10.31 5.45
N ASP A 264 11.29 11.37 5.16
CA ASP A 264 10.83 12.75 5.17
C ASP A 264 10.87 13.34 3.75
N GLU A 265 10.07 14.38 3.51
CA GLU A 265 9.85 15.03 2.20
C GLU A 265 11.14 15.40 1.44
N GLU A 266 12.23 15.72 2.14
CA GLU A 266 13.47 16.24 1.52
C GLU A 266 14.28 15.21 0.72
N GLU A 267 14.06 13.89 0.90
CA GLU A 267 14.82 12.88 0.15
C GLU A 267 14.24 12.58 -1.25
N ALA A 268 13.04 13.08 -1.56
CA ALA A 268 12.38 12.81 -2.83
C ALA A 268 12.85 13.70 -4.01
N GLU A 269 13.50 14.84 -3.72
CA GLU A 269 13.88 15.82 -4.76
C GLU A 269 15.33 15.71 -5.23
N VAL A 270 16.13 14.74 -4.76
CA VAL A 270 17.60 14.75 -4.97
C VAL A 270 18.12 13.76 -6.03
N GLU A 271 17.28 12.97 -6.71
CA GLU A 271 17.72 12.24 -7.91
C GLU A 271 16.66 12.22 -9.02
N GLY A 272 16.64 13.29 -9.82
CA GLY A 272 15.89 13.40 -11.08
C GLY A 272 16.39 14.54 -11.96
#